data_AF-A0A658NH32-F1
#
_entry.id   AF-A0A658NH32-F1
#
_cell.length_a   1.000
_cell.length_b   1.000
_cell.length_c   1.000
_cell.angle_alpha   90.00
_cell.angle_beta   90.00
_cell.angle_gamma   90.00
#
_symmetry.space_group_name_H-M   'P 1'
#
loop_
_entity.id
_entity.type
_entity.pdbx_description
1 polymer ?
#
loop_
_entity_poly.entity_id
_entity_poly.type
_entity_poly.pdbx_seq_one_letter_code
_entity_poly.pdbx_strand_id
1 'polypeptide(L)' 'LIDEIRAGHGPRLLHALTDRHKGHVSVDTATYRDPAQVAAALARDGLARTRAQLVEQGQAARVEQIERDAQAEIDAALAT' A
#
# COMPACT_ATOMS: atom_id res chain seq x y z
N LEU A 1 -6.00 -8.33 18.73
CA LEU A 1 -7.20 -8.36 17.85
C LEU A 1 -7.49 -9.74 17.31
N ILE A 2 -6.66 -10.28 16.39
CA ILE A 2 -6.95 -11.55 15.71
C ILE A 2 -6.99 -12.73 16.71
N ASP A 3 -6.03 -12.81 17.63
CA ASP A 3 -6.00 -13.89 18.62
C ASP A 3 -7.24 -13.89 19.52
N GLU A 4 -7.75 -12.72 19.90
CA GLU A 4 -8.98 -12.61 20.71
C GLU A 4 -10.22 -13.10 19.97
N ILE A 5 -10.33 -12.78 18.67
CA ILE A 5 -11.41 -13.27 17.81
C ILE A 5 -11.33 -14.80 17.72
N ARG A 6 -10.12 -15.33 17.50
CA ARG A 6 -9.88 -16.79 17.41
C ARG A 6 -10.14 -17.51 18.74
N ALA A 7 -9.90 -16.85 19.87
CA ALA A 7 -10.20 -17.35 21.21
C ALA A 7 -11.70 -17.26 21.58
N GLY A 8 -12.56 -16.78 20.68
CA GLY A 8 -14.02 -16.76 20.89
C GLY A 8 -14.55 -15.54 21.64
N HIS A 9 -13.75 -14.48 21.79
CA HIS A 9 -14.16 -13.26 22.51
C HIS A 9 -15.06 -12.32 21.66
N GLY A 10 -15.73 -12.85 20.64
CA GLY A 10 -16.65 -12.12 19.77
C GLY A 10 -15.98 -11.26 18.68
N PRO A 11 -16.79 -10.63 17.81
CA PRO A 11 -16.30 -9.83 16.70
C PRO A 11 -15.64 -8.52 17.16
N ARG A 12 -14.91 -7.88 16.23
CA ARG A 12 -14.30 -6.56 16.41
C ARG A 12 -14.50 -5.71 15.16
N LEU A 13 -14.61 -4.40 15.34
CA LEU A 13 -14.58 -3.42 14.26
C LEU A 13 -13.17 -2.83 14.17
N LEU A 14 -12.53 -2.93 13.00
CA LEU A 14 -11.28 -2.24 12.69
C LEU A 14 -11.55 -1.20 11.60
N HIS A 15 -11.49 0.08 11.97
CA HIS A 15 -11.56 1.17 10.99
C HIS A 15 -10.14 1.56 10.58
N ALA A 16 -9.66 0.99 9.47
CA ALA A 16 -8.37 1.33 8.89
C ALA A 16 -8.48 2.62 8.07
N LEU A 17 -8.02 3.73 8.65
CA LEU A 17 -7.96 5.01 7.95
C LEU A 17 -6.86 4.97 6.89
N THR A 18 -7.24 5.11 5.62
CA THR A 18 -6.33 5.11 4.49
C THR A 18 -6.67 6.23 3.53
N ASP A 19 -5.68 6.60 2.72
CA ASP A 19 -5.84 7.51 1.60
C ASP A 19 -5.89 6.73 0.29
N ARG A 20 -6.52 7.34 -0.71
CA ARG A 20 -6.59 6.81 -2.07
C ARG A 20 -5.75 7.68 -2.98
N HIS A 21 -4.73 7.11 -3.62
CA HIS A 21 -3.77 7.93 -4.38
C HIS A 21 -4.35 8.45 -5.70
N LYS A 22 -5.13 7.63 -6.43
CA LYS A 22 -5.77 7.99 -7.71
C LYS A 22 -7.22 8.46 -7.53
N GLY A 23 -7.84 8.98 -8.60
CA GLY A 23 -9.27 9.29 -8.68
C GLY A 23 -10.16 8.05 -8.74
N HIS A 24 -11.47 8.19 -8.49
CA HIS A 24 -12.45 7.15 -8.10
C HIS A 24 -12.35 5.90 -8.97
N VAL A 25 -12.13 6.14 -10.25
CA VAL A 25 -11.90 5.16 -11.29
C VAL A 25 -10.68 5.58 -12.12
N SER A 26 -10.26 4.74 -13.06
CA SER A 26 -9.07 4.95 -13.91
C SER A 26 -9.07 6.28 -14.67
N VAL A 27 -10.24 6.78 -15.07
CA VAL A 27 -10.39 8.03 -15.83
C VAL A 27 -10.70 9.27 -14.97
N ASP A 28 -10.91 9.10 -13.66
CA ASP A 28 -11.22 10.22 -12.77
C ASP A 28 -9.94 10.98 -12.41
N THR A 29 -9.90 12.26 -12.75
CA THR A 29 -8.79 13.17 -12.47
C THR A 29 -8.82 13.72 -11.03
N ALA A 30 -9.89 13.47 -10.28
CA ALA A 30 -10.05 13.79 -8.86
C ALA A 30 -9.99 15.29 -8.51
N THR A 31 -10.46 16.17 -9.41
CA THR A 31 -10.43 17.63 -9.23
C THR A 31 -11.24 18.16 -8.04
N TYR A 32 -12.12 17.33 -7.46
CA TYR A 32 -12.88 17.64 -6.25
C TYR A 32 -12.07 17.53 -4.95
N ARG A 33 -10.80 17.11 -5.02
CA ARG A 33 -9.94 16.94 -3.85
C ARG A 33 -8.98 18.11 -3.69
N ASP A 34 -8.68 18.44 -2.43
CA ASP A 34 -7.61 19.38 -2.09
C ASP A 34 -6.24 18.78 -2.49
N PRO A 35 -5.49 19.43 -3.40
CA PRO A 35 -4.15 18.96 -3.80
C PRO A 35 -3.17 18.83 -2.63
N ALA A 36 -3.28 19.66 -1.59
CA ALA A 36 -2.39 19.58 -0.43
C ALA A 36 -2.65 18.29 0.37
N GLN A 37 -3.91 17.88 0.51
CA GLN A 37 -4.27 16.62 1.16
C GLN A 37 -3.79 15.41 0.35
N VAL A 38 -3.90 15.47 -0.99
CA VAL A 38 -3.36 14.43 -1.88
C VAL A 38 -1.85 14.29 -1.72
N ALA A 39 -1.12 15.41 -1.71
CA ALA A 39 0.33 15.39 -1.52
C ALA A 39 0.72 14.84 -0.14
N ALA A 40 0.02 15.24 0.92
CA ALA A 40 0.26 14.73 2.28
C ALA A 40 -0.03 13.23 2.39
N ALA A 41 -1.03 12.72 1.68
CA ALA A 41 -1.32 11.29 1.60
C ALA A 41 -0.19 10.52 0.91
N LEU A 42 0.26 10.98 -0.26
CA LEU A 42 1.36 10.37 -1.01
C LEU A 42 2.67 10.35 -0.22
N ALA A 43 2.95 11.41 0.55
CA ALA A 43 4.13 11.45 1.43
C ALA A 43 4.09 10.40 2.56
N ARG A 44 2.91 9.86 2.89
CA ARG A 44 2.71 8.80 3.89
C ARG A 44 2.55 7.41 3.29
N ASP A 45 2.87 7.23 2.01
CA ASP A 45 2.74 5.96 1.30
C ASP A 45 3.35 4.80 2.12
N GLY A 46 2.51 3.79 2.39
CA GLY A 46 2.89 2.60 3.15
C GLY A 46 3.98 1.79 2.47
N LEU A 47 4.03 1.76 1.13
CA LEU A 47 5.06 1.04 0.40
C LEU A 47 6.43 1.71 0.58
N ALA A 48 6.51 3.01 0.34
CA ALA A 48 7.75 3.78 0.52
C ALA A 48 8.27 3.70 1.97
N ARG A 49 7.37 3.81 2.96
CA ARG A 49 7.73 3.70 4.38
C ARG A 49 8.24 2.31 4.75
N THR A 50 7.55 1.25 4.30
CA THR A 50 7.96 -0.13 4.57
C THR A 50 9.29 -0.43 3.91
N ARG A 51 9.50 0.07 2.68
CA ARG A 51 10.77 -0.05 1.96
C ARG A 51 11.92 0.54 2.76
N ALA A 52 11.77 1.78 3.25
CA ALA A 52 12.79 2.45 4.05
C ALA A 52 13.11 1.65 5.34
N GLN A 53 12.09 1.20 6.06
CA GLN A 53 12.25 0.39 7.28
C GLN A 53 13.00 -0.93 7.02
N LEU A 54 12.68 -1.62 5.93
CA LEU A 54 13.35 -2.88 5.58
C LEU A 54 14.82 -2.64 5.16
N VAL A 55 15.10 -1.55 4.46
CA VAL A 55 16.48 -1.16 4.12
C VAL A 55 17.29 -0.87 5.38
N GLU A 56 16.73 -0.13 6.34
CA GLU A 56 17.37 0.12 7.66
C GLU A 56 17.63 -1.17 8.43
N GLN A 57 16.81 -2.21 8.23
CA GLN A 57 16.98 -3.55 8.80
C GLN A 57 17.95 -4.44 8.00
N GLY A 58 18.67 -3.89 7.01
CA GLY A 58 19.64 -4.62 6.19
C GLY A 58 19.02 -5.51 5.11
N GLN A 59 17.75 -5.34 4.78
CA GLN A 59 17.02 -6.17 3.80
C GLN A 59 16.98 -5.54 2.39
N ALA A 60 17.89 -4.61 2.07
CA ALA A 60 17.86 -3.86 0.81
C ALA A 60 17.82 -4.76 -0.44
N ALA A 61 18.71 -5.76 -0.51
CA ALA A 61 18.74 -6.69 -1.65
C ALA A 61 17.44 -7.50 -1.80
N ARG A 62 16.80 -7.86 -0.68
CA ARG A 62 15.53 -8.61 -0.68
C ARG A 62 14.38 -7.74 -1.15
N VAL A 63 14.32 -6.49 -0.70
CA VAL A 63 13.35 -5.49 -1.16
C VAL A 63 13.44 -5.30 -2.66
N GLU A 64 14.65 -5.05 -3.18
CA GLU A 64 14.87 -4.89 -4.62
C GLU A 64 14.49 -6.14 -5.41
N GLN A 65 14.75 -7.33 -4.86
CA GLN A 65 14.33 -8.58 -5.51
C GLN A 65 12.80 -8.66 -5.60
N ILE A 66 12.07 -8.37 -4.52
CA ILE A 66 10.60 -8.39 -4.51
C ILE A 66 10.03 -7.36 -5.50
N GLU A 67 10.61 -6.16 -5.57
CA GLU A 67 10.20 -5.12 -6.54
C GLU A 67 10.39 -5.61 -8.00
N ARG A 68 11.51 -6.28 -8.29
CA ARG A 68 11.76 -6.88 -9.62
C ARG A 68 10.80 -8.03 -9.94
N ASP A 69 10.58 -8.93 -8.99
CA ASP A 69 9.70 -10.09 -9.19
C ASP A 69 8.27 -9.64 -9.46
N ALA A 70 7.77 -8.65 -8.73
CA ALA A 70 6.45 -8.07 -8.95
C ALA A 70 6.32 -7.42 -10.34
N GLN A 71 7.35 -6.70 -10.80
CA GLN A 71 7.35 -6.12 -12.14
C GLN A 71 7.34 -7.21 -13.22
N ALA A 72 8.15 -8.26 -13.06
CA ALA A 72 8.20 -9.38 -14.00
C ALA A 72 6.85 -10.12 -14.08
N GLU A 73 6.15 -10.29 -12.96
CA GLU A 73 4.80 -10.88 -12.93
C GLU A 73 3.78 -10.02 -13.69
N ILE A 74 3.83 -8.69 -13.50
CA ILE A 74 2.98 -7.74 -14.24
C ILE A 74 3.27 -7.80 -15.75
N ASP A 75 4.55 -7.78 -16.14
CA ASP A 75 4.95 -7.80 -17.54
C ASP A 75 4.52 -9.12 -18.22
N ALA A 76 4.66 -10.25 -17.54
CA ALA A 76 4.21 -11.54 -18.03
C ALA A 76 2.68 -11.58 -18.24
N ALA A 77 1.90 -10.97 -17.34
CA ALA A 77 0.45 -10.89 -17.48
C ALA A 77 -0.01 -10.01 -18.66
N LEU A 78 0.77 -8.98 -19.01
CA LEU A 78 0.49 -8.08 -20.13
C LEU A 78 0.95 -8.62 -21.50
N ALA A 79 1.77 -9.66 -21.54
CA ALA A 79 2.29 -10.26 -22.77
C ALA A 79 1.28 -11.18 -23.51
N THR A 80 0.02 -11.18 -23.05
CA THR A 80 -1.11 -11.93 -23.62
C THR A 80 -2.01 -11.03 -24.47
#